data_AF-A0A7X8HCH3-F1
#
_entry.id   AF-A0A7X8HCH3-F1
#
_cell.length_a   1.000
_cell.length_b   1.000
_cell.length_c   1.000
_cell.angle_alpha   90.00
_cell.angle_beta   90.00
_cell.angle_gamma   90.00
#
_symmetry.space_group_name_H-M   'P 1'
#
loop_
_entity.id
_entity.type
_entity.pdbx_description
1 polymer ?
#
loop_
_entity_poly.entity_id
_entity_poly.type
_entity_poly.pdbx_seq_one_letter_code
_entity_poly.pdbx_strand_id
1 'polypeptide(L)'
;MKQFLLIIIIFVCVSCNTTRKVTSQNREGELINTRRYVGEFIDYRHTGPEIFGSTHLIWIKTTLFNSFGKLSAYGNKCDFSVGDKLYLRRLYSTPDAHGNWTYQIENDSSVVYRVSDYKYENNVLVKASF
;
A
#
# COMPACT_ATOMS: atom_id res chain seq x y z
N MET A 1 -50.87 15.76 -36.27
CA MET A 1 -50.28 14.65 -35.46
C MET A 1 -48.94 14.10 -35.98
N LYS A 2 -48.62 14.18 -37.29
CA LYS A 2 -47.32 13.68 -37.83
C LYS A 2 -46.11 14.57 -37.48
N GLN A 3 -46.29 15.88 -37.30
CA GLN A 3 -45.20 16.81 -36.98
C GLN A 3 -44.67 16.68 -35.54
N PHE A 4 -45.53 16.38 -34.56
CA PHE A 4 -45.10 16.12 -33.18
C PHE A 4 -44.28 14.83 -33.06
N LEU A 5 -44.58 13.84 -33.91
CA LEU A 5 -43.88 12.55 -33.94
C LEU A 5 -42.43 12.70 -34.44
N LEU A 6 -42.19 13.64 -35.36
CA LEU A 6 -40.84 13.97 -35.85
C LEU A 6 -39.97 14.63 -34.77
N ILE A 7 -40.55 15.47 -33.90
CA ILE A 7 -39.81 16.16 -32.82
C ILE A 7 -39.34 15.16 -31.76
N ILE A 8 -40.14 14.13 -31.46
CA ILE A 8 -39.79 13.09 -30.49
C ILE A 8 -38.63 12.22 -31.00
N ILE A 9 -38.60 11.90 -32.29
CA ILE A 9 -37.52 11.09 -32.89
C ILE A 9 -36.18 11.83 -32.87
N ILE A 10 -36.18 13.15 -33.10
CA ILE A 10 -34.96 13.97 -33.03
C ILE A 10 -34.40 14.01 -31.60
N PHE A 11 -35.26 14.04 -30.58
CA PHE A 11 -34.82 14.05 -29.17
C PHE A 11 -34.15 12.75 -28.72
N VAL A 12 -34.57 11.60 -29.27
CA VAL A 12 -33.97 10.29 -28.94
C VAL A 12 -32.59 10.12 -29.59
N CYS A 13 -32.32 10.75 -30.73
CA CYS A 13 -31.00 10.65 -31.38
C CYS A 13 -29.89 11.46 -30.67
N VAL A 14 -30.22 12.51 -29.91
CA VAL A 14 -29.22 13.35 -29.20
C VAL A 14 -28.72 12.73 -27.89
N SER A 15 -29.43 11.74 -27.34
CA SER A 15 -29.03 11.07 -26.09
C SER A 15 -28.00 9.95 -26.29
N CYS A 16 -27.57 9.70 -27.52
CA CYS A 16 -26.50 8.75 -27.84
C CYS A 16 -25.13 9.46 -27.95
N ASN A 17 -24.79 10.32 -26.98
CA ASN A 17 -23.39 10.65 -26.76
C ASN A 17 -22.76 9.42 -26.12
N THR A 18 -22.18 8.55 -26.96
CA THR A 18 -21.21 7.57 -26.46
C THR A 18 -20.10 8.39 -25.82
N THR A 19 -20.12 8.48 -24.50
CA THR A 19 -18.93 8.90 -23.78
C THR A 19 -17.95 7.77 -24.00
N ARG A 20 -17.24 7.79 -25.14
CA ARG A 20 -15.96 7.12 -25.23
C ARG A 20 -15.17 7.74 -24.10
N LYS A 21 -15.12 7.00 -22.99
CA LYS A 21 -14.07 7.12 -22.03
C LYS A 21 -12.79 6.86 -22.82
N VAL A 22 -12.26 7.91 -23.45
CA VAL A 22 -10.82 8.13 -23.50
C VAL A 22 -10.43 8.44 -22.06
N THR A 23 -10.63 7.47 -21.17
CA THR A 23 -10.06 7.51 -19.83
C THR A 23 -8.63 7.10 -20.04
N SER A 24 -7.87 8.14 -20.39
CA SER A 24 -6.50 8.32 -19.97
C SER A 24 -5.56 7.18 -20.36
N GLN A 25 -4.95 7.37 -21.53
CA GLN A 25 -3.53 7.12 -21.78
C GLN A 25 -2.64 7.98 -20.82
N ASN A 26 -3.00 8.01 -19.54
CA ASN A 26 -2.45 8.82 -18.45
C ASN A 26 -2.72 8.13 -17.09
N ARG A 27 -2.80 6.80 -17.09
CA ARG A 27 -2.93 5.98 -15.88
C ARG A 27 -1.62 5.28 -15.48
N GLU A 28 -0.50 5.72 -16.05
CA GLU A 28 0.84 5.32 -15.62
C GLU A 28 1.38 6.19 -14.46
N GLY A 29 0.74 7.33 -14.15
CA GLY A 29 1.21 8.25 -13.10
C GLY A 29 0.56 8.09 -11.71
N GLU A 30 -0.68 7.60 -11.61
CA GLU A 30 -1.42 7.60 -10.33
C GLU A 30 -1.28 6.31 -9.50
N LEU A 31 -0.64 5.26 -10.04
CA LEU A 31 -0.58 3.95 -9.39
C LEU A 31 0.74 3.65 -8.66
N ILE A 32 1.68 4.60 -8.59
CA ILE A 32 3.07 4.29 -8.18
C ILE A 32 3.30 4.36 -6.66
N ASN A 33 2.49 5.11 -5.88
CA ASN A 33 2.68 5.22 -4.41
C ASN A 33 1.35 5.12 -3.66
N THR A 34 0.86 3.90 -3.49
CA THR A 34 -0.26 3.64 -2.56
C THR A 34 0.27 3.69 -1.13
N ARG A 35 0.06 4.81 -0.45
CA ARG A 35 0.29 5.00 0.98
C ARG A 35 -1.01 4.65 1.73
N ARG A 36 -1.01 3.57 2.52
CA ARG A 36 -2.17 3.09 3.28
C ARG A 36 -1.94 3.31 4.77
N TYR A 37 -2.86 3.98 5.45
CA TYR A 37 -2.83 4.12 6.90
C TYR A 37 -2.96 2.77 7.62
N VAL A 38 -2.11 2.52 8.62
CA VAL A 38 -2.05 1.26 9.38
C VAL A 38 -2.12 1.43 10.90
N GLY A 39 -2.63 2.56 11.37
CA GLY A 39 -2.83 2.85 12.78
C GLY A 39 -1.75 3.73 13.39
N GLU A 40 -1.93 4.05 14.66
CA GLU A 40 -0.96 4.80 15.45
C GLU A 40 0.01 3.84 16.12
N PHE A 41 1.28 4.21 16.19
CA PHE A 41 2.32 3.43 16.84
C PHE A 41 2.04 3.32 18.34
N ILE A 42 2.10 2.09 18.87
CA ILE A 42 1.89 1.81 20.29
C ILE A 42 3.20 1.38 20.95
N ASP A 43 3.86 0.37 20.37
CA ASP A 43 5.03 -0.27 20.96
C ASP A 43 5.76 -1.11 19.91
N TYR A 44 7.00 -1.52 20.20
CA TYR A 44 7.75 -2.46 19.39
C TYR A 44 8.51 -3.50 20.20
N ARG A 45 8.80 -4.63 19.57
CA ARG A 45 9.77 -5.61 20.08
C ARG A 45 10.89 -5.80 19.09
N HIS A 46 12.09 -6.07 19.59
CA HIS A 46 13.25 -6.38 18.77
C HIS A 46 13.57 -7.87 18.84
N THR A 47 13.96 -8.44 17.70
CA THR A 47 14.53 -9.78 17.61
C THR A 47 15.88 -9.67 16.91
N GLY A 48 16.92 -10.09 17.64
CA GLY A 48 18.26 -10.20 17.09
C GLY A 48 18.37 -11.35 16.07
N PRO A 49 19.39 -11.32 15.21
CA PRO A 49 19.67 -12.41 14.29
C PRO A 49 20.02 -13.70 15.04
N GLU A 50 19.51 -14.83 14.55
CA GLU A 50 19.86 -16.17 15.08
C GLU A 50 21.29 -16.58 14.66
N ILE A 51 21.73 -16.13 13.48
CA ILE A 51 23.05 -16.42 12.92
C ILE A 51 23.83 -15.11 12.76
N PHE A 52 25.11 -15.10 13.12
CA PHE A 52 25.96 -13.94 12.91
C PHE A 52 25.93 -13.48 11.45
N GLY A 53 25.58 -12.20 11.23
CA GLY A 53 25.44 -11.61 9.89
C GLY A 53 24.03 -11.64 9.29
N SER A 54 23.05 -12.26 9.95
CA SER A 54 21.64 -12.17 9.54
C SER A 54 20.98 -10.87 10.04
N THR A 55 19.73 -10.61 9.60
CA THR A 55 19.09 -9.29 9.76
C THR A 55 18.31 -9.17 11.08
N HIS A 56 18.40 -7.99 11.71
CA HIS A 56 17.55 -7.65 12.86
C HIS A 56 16.11 -7.34 12.44
N LEU A 57 15.15 -7.75 13.27
CA LEU A 57 13.74 -7.47 13.07
C LEU A 57 13.17 -6.60 14.19
N ILE A 58 12.34 -5.65 13.82
CA ILE A 58 11.43 -4.94 14.72
C ILE A 58 9.99 -5.38 14.45
N TRP A 59 9.29 -5.79 15.49
CA TRP A 59 7.88 -6.15 15.47
C TRP A 59 7.08 -4.95 15.94
N ILE A 60 6.25 -4.40 15.06
CA ILE A 60 5.56 -3.13 15.29
C ILE A 60 4.13 -3.41 15.70
N LYS A 61 3.71 -2.82 16.82
CA LYS A 61 2.32 -2.84 17.28
C LYS A 61 1.69 -1.48 17.00
N THR A 62 0.51 -1.51 16.39
CA THR A 62 -0.29 -0.31 16.11
C THR A 62 -1.71 -0.43 16.66
N THR A 63 -2.48 0.65 16.61
CA THR A 63 -3.91 0.62 16.97
C THR A 63 -4.73 -0.33 16.10
N LEU A 64 -4.34 -0.56 14.83
CA LEU A 64 -4.99 -1.52 13.94
C LEU A 64 -4.36 -2.92 14.00
N PHE A 65 -3.05 -3.01 14.25
CA PHE A 65 -2.30 -4.25 14.44
C PHE A 65 -1.87 -4.39 15.89
N ASN A 66 -2.83 -4.67 16.77
CA ASN A 66 -2.64 -4.65 18.23
C ASN A 66 -1.85 -5.83 18.84
N SER A 67 -1.31 -6.72 18.01
CA SER A 67 -0.53 -7.88 18.43
C SER A 67 0.76 -7.97 17.62
N PHE A 68 1.85 -8.36 18.29
CA PHE A 68 3.10 -8.66 17.61
C PHE A 68 2.92 -9.84 16.63
N GLY A 69 3.77 -9.92 15.62
CA GLY A 69 3.69 -10.94 14.56
C GLY A 69 2.81 -10.55 13.37
N LYS A 70 2.05 -9.45 13.43
CA LYS A 70 1.24 -8.97 12.29
C LYS A 70 1.99 -8.03 11.35
N LEU A 71 2.89 -7.21 11.90
CA LEU A 71 3.71 -6.25 11.18
C LEU A 71 5.13 -6.30 11.71
N SER A 72 6.10 -6.47 10.82
CA SER A 72 7.52 -6.45 11.13
C SER A 72 8.31 -5.76 10.03
N ALA A 73 9.44 -5.18 10.41
CA ALA A 73 10.34 -4.48 9.52
C ALA A 73 11.79 -4.79 9.87
N TYR A 74 12.68 -4.64 8.90
CA TYR A 74 14.11 -4.79 9.12
C TYR A 74 14.64 -3.56 9.87
N GLY A 75 15.32 -3.78 10.99
CA GLY A 75 15.85 -2.71 11.82
C GLY A 75 16.43 -3.22 13.14
N ASN A 76 17.48 -2.56 13.63
CA ASN A 76 18.08 -2.84 14.93
C ASN A 76 17.37 -2.11 16.08
N LYS A 77 16.65 -1.03 15.79
CA LYS A 77 15.83 -0.25 16.71
C LYS A 77 14.61 0.31 15.97
N CYS A 78 13.62 0.77 16.73
CA CYS A 78 12.46 1.46 16.18
C CYS A 78 12.48 2.92 16.67
N ASP A 79 12.50 3.84 15.73
CA ASP A 79 12.57 5.29 15.98
C ASP A 79 11.17 5.96 15.85
N PHE A 80 10.10 5.17 15.71
CA PHE A 80 8.73 5.68 15.81
C PHE A 80 8.43 6.10 17.25
N SER A 81 7.71 7.21 17.40
CA SER A 81 7.24 7.70 18.69
C SER A 81 5.81 7.23 18.96
N VAL A 82 5.48 6.98 20.23
CA VAL A 82 4.12 6.55 20.62
C VAL A 82 3.11 7.61 20.17
N GLY A 83 2.07 7.17 19.44
CA GLY A 83 1.07 8.05 18.81
C GLY A 83 1.37 8.45 17.36
N ASP A 84 2.54 8.10 16.82
CA ASP A 84 2.86 8.37 15.42
C ASP A 84 1.88 7.67 14.48
N LYS A 85 1.32 8.40 13.52
CA LYS A 85 0.52 7.80 12.45
C LYS A 85 1.44 7.04 11.52
N LEU A 86 1.20 5.74 11.39
CA LEU A 86 1.98 4.87 10.54
C LEU A 86 1.25 4.55 9.25
N TYR A 87 2.04 4.44 8.19
CA TYR A 87 1.56 4.21 6.84
C TYR A 87 2.41 3.15 6.15
N LEU A 88 1.73 2.23 5.47
CA LEU A 88 2.36 1.26 4.61
C LEU A 88 2.44 1.81 3.18
N ARG A 89 3.64 1.91 2.64
CA ARG A 89 3.88 2.32 1.25
C ARG A 89 4.38 1.15 0.44
N ARG A 90 3.75 0.90 -0.72
CA ARG A 90 4.24 -0.06 -1.70
C ARG A 90 5.09 0.67 -2.74
N LEU A 91 6.27 0.16 -3.03
CA LEU A 91 7.19 0.70 -4.04
C LEU A 91 7.48 -0.34 -5.10
N TYR A 92 7.41 0.07 -6.37
CA TYR A 92 7.92 -0.70 -7.49
C TYR A 92 9.32 -0.22 -7.82
N SER A 93 10.28 -1.13 -7.92
CA SER A 93 11.62 -0.82 -8.40
C SER A 93 11.98 -1.79 -9.53
N THR A 94 12.57 -1.28 -10.60
CA THR A 94 13.08 -2.07 -11.73
C THR A 94 14.60 -2.01 -11.78
N PRO A 95 15.31 -2.66 -10.84
CA PRO A 95 16.76 -2.74 -10.91
C PRO A 95 17.22 -3.62 -12.09
N ASP A 96 16.41 -4.62 -12.48
CA ASP A 96 16.68 -5.55 -13.58
C ASP A 96 15.51 -5.60 -14.59
N ALA A 97 15.60 -6.47 -15.60
CA ALA A 97 14.52 -6.73 -16.58
C ALA A 97 13.19 -7.16 -15.95
N HIS A 98 13.23 -7.61 -14.69
CA HIS A 98 12.06 -7.90 -13.87
C HIS A 98 12.00 -6.91 -12.71
N GLY A 99 10.89 -6.18 -12.59
CA GLY A 99 10.68 -5.29 -11.45
C GLY A 99 10.25 -6.03 -10.19
N ASN A 100 10.70 -5.52 -9.05
CA ASN A 100 10.40 -6.04 -7.73
C ASN A 100 9.50 -5.07 -6.96
N TRP A 101 8.50 -5.63 -6.28
CA TRP A 101 7.67 -4.89 -5.35
C TRP A 101 8.26 -4.98 -3.95
N THR A 102 8.41 -3.84 -3.28
CA THR A 102 8.84 -3.76 -1.89
C THR A 102 7.81 -2.98 -1.08
N TYR A 103 7.76 -3.25 0.22
CA TYR A 103 6.88 -2.55 1.15
C TYR A 103 7.72 -1.81 2.20
N GLN A 104 7.29 -0.62 2.54
CA GLN A 104 7.89 0.23 3.56
C GLN A 104 6.81 0.63 4.58
N ILE A 105 7.20 0.72 5.84
CA ILE A 105 6.41 1.31 6.92
C ILE A 105 7.04 2.66 7.24
N GLU A 106 6.24 3.72 7.22
CA GLU A 106 6.70 5.10 7.38
C GLU A 106 5.76 5.91 8.29
N ASN A 107 6.28 6.95 8.92
CA ASN A 107 5.47 8.00 9.58
C ASN A 107 5.55 9.31 8.79
N ASP A 108 4.91 10.37 9.30
CA ASP A 108 4.99 11.71 8.69
C ASP A 108 6.32 12.44 9.03
N SER A 109 7.09 11.93 9.99
CA SER A 109 8.37 12.50 10.47
C SER A 109 9.61 11.96 9.76
N SER A 110 9.46 11.39 8.56
CA SER A 110 10.54 10.80 7.74
C SER A 110 11.21 9.53 8.30
N VAL A 111 10.64 8.90 9.33
CA VAL A 111 11.10 7.57 9.78
C VAL A 111 10.53 6.53 8.83
N VAL A 112 11.39 5.69 8.25
CA VAL A 112 11.01 4.68 7.25
C VAL A 112 11.78 3.40 7.51
N TYR A 113 11.08 2.27 7.52
CA TYR A 113 11.68 0.94 7.54
C TYR A 113 11.15 0.08 6.39
N ARG A 114 11.99 -0.80 5.86
CA ARG A 114 11.54 -1.83 4.91
C ARG A 114 10.81 -2.93 5.67
N VAL A 115 9.58 -3.22 5.28
CA VAL A 115 8.77 -4.29 5.86
C VAL A 115 9.46 -5.63 5.58
N SER A 116 9.52 -6.48 6.60
CA SER A 116 10.16 -7.78 6.47
C SER A 116 9.27 -8.73 5.68
N ASP A 117 9.90 -9.60 4.90
CA ASP A 117 9.19 -10.56 4.08
C ASP A 117 8.66 -11.76 4.89
N TYR A 118 8.89 -11.85 6.21
CA TYR A 118 8.53 -13.00 7.04
C TYR A 118 7.46 -12.66 8.10
N LYS A 119 6.38 -13.45 8.16
CA LYS A 119 5.53 -13.56 9.36
C LYS A 119 6.12 -14.68 10.23
N TYR A 120 6.24 -14.43 11.55
CA TYR A 120 6.86 -15.38 12.50
C TYR A 120 6.18 -16.76 12.52
N GLU A 121 4.91 -16.86 12.13
CA GLU A 121 4.23 -18.14 11.98
C GLU A 121 4.42 -18.70 10.56
N ASN A 122 5.33 -19.68 10.43
CA ASN A 122 5.38 -20.70 9.36
C ASN A 122 6.16 -20.43 8.05
N ASN A 123 7.23 -19.63 8.03
CA ASN A 123 8.02 -19.40 6.79
C ASN A 123 7.16 -18.94 5.58
N VAL A 124 5.99 -18.37 5.86
CA VAL A 124 5.11 -17.83 4.83
C VAL A 124 5.60 -16.41 4.58
N LEU A 125 6.00 -16.16 3.33
CA LEU A 125 6.23 -14.79 2.84
C LEU A 125 5.06 -13.92 3.32
N VAL A 126 5.32 -12.70 3.77
CA VAL A 126 4.29 -11.70 4.06
C VAL A 126 3.60 -11.37 2.74
N LYS A 127 2.72 -12.27 2.31
CA LYS A 127 1.63 -11.99 1.42
C LYS A 127 0.69 -11.20 2.31
N ALA A 128 0.96 -9.90 2.32
CA ALA A 128 0.13 -8.95 3.01
C ALA A 128 -1.30 -9.24 2.57
N SER A 129 -2.05 -9.81 3.50
CA SER A 129 -3.44 -10.15 3.31
C SER A 129 -4.16 -8.81 3.42
N PHE A 130 -4.19 -8.10 2.29
CA PHE A 130 -4.91 -6.85 2.13
C PHE A 130 -6.28 -7.13 1.54
#